data_AF-A0A1A8L0M5-F1
#
_entry.id   AF-A0A1A8L0M5-F1
#
_cell.length_a   1.000
_cell.length_b   1.000
_cell.length_c   1.000
_cell.angle_alpha   90.00
_cell.angle_beta   90.00
_cell.angle_gamma   90.00
#
_symmetry.space_group_name_H-M   'P 1'
#
loop_
_entity.id
_entity.type
_entity.pdbx_description
1 polymer ?
#
loop_
_entity_poly.entity_id
_entity_poly.type
_entity_poly.pdbx_seq_one_letter_code
_entity_poly.pdbx_strand_id
1 'polypeptide(L)'
;MLFAKDVPWRCLEGMSFSLFSTEEIRKLSVKAITNSNFLDSVGNVALNSLYDLALGPADTKEVCSTCCQDFNNCPGHFGHV
;
A
#
# COMPACT_ATOMS: atom_id res chain seq x y z
N MET A 1 -16.59 -0.06 17.54
CA MET A 1 -15.87 1.16 17.96
C MET A 1 -14.40 0.82 18.01
N LEU A 2 -13.64 1.18 16.97
CA LEU A 2 -12.19 1.02 16.96
C LEU A 2 -11.63 2.16 17.81
N PHE A 3 -11.03 1.82 18.95
CA PHE A 3 -10.31 2.76 19.78
C PHE A 3 -9.21 3.40 18.93
N ALA A 4 -9.32 4.71 18.67
CA ALA A 4 -8.18 5.47 18.19
C ALA A 4 -7.12 5.38 19.28
N LYS A 5 -6.03 4.64 19.01
CA LYS A 5 -4.85 4.68 19.88
C LYS A 5 -4.32 6.11 19.79
N ASP A 6 -4.35 6.83 20.91
CA ASP A 6 -3.74 8.15 21.00
C ASP A 6 -2.23 8.01 20.75
N VAL A 7 -1.80 8.30 19.52
CA VAL A 7 -0.38 8.35 19.16
C VAL A 7 0.12 9.74 19.55
N PRO A 8 1.10 9.87 20.46
CA PRO A 8 1.61 11.17 20.85
C PRO A 8 2.34 11.83 19.68
N TRP A 9 2.20 13.14 19.55
CA TRP A 9 3.00 13.91 18.61
C TRP A 9 4.48 13.86 19.01
N ARG A 10 5.35 13.70 18.00
CA ARG A 10 6.81 13.69 18.12
C ARG A 10 7.40 14.55 17.01
N CYS A 11 8.54 15.18 17.26
CA CYS A 11 9.34 15.86 16.24
C CYS A 11 10.43 14.89 15.74
N LEU A 12 10.75 14.94 14.45
CA LEU A 12 11.83 14.14 13.87
C LEU A 12 13.19 14.68 14.35
N GLU A 13 13.94 13.89 15.09
CA GLU A 13 15.25 14.30 15.66
C GLU A 13 16.45 13.87 14.79
N GLY A 14 16.29 12.84 13.97
CA GLY A 14 17.35 12.32 13.11
C GLY A 14 16.88 11.21 12.17
N MET A 15 17.73 10.82 11.21
CA MET A 15 17.44 9.81 10.20
C MET A 15 18.62 8.85 10.07
N SER A 16 18.33 7.55 9.90
CA SER A 16 19.31 6.52 9.60
C SER A 16 19.06 5.97 8.20
N PHE A 17 20.14 5.60 7.51
CA PHE A 17 20.09 5.01 6.18
C PHE A 17 20.62 3.59 6.24
N SER A 18 19.89 2.67 5.61
CA SER A 18 20.26 1.26 5.49
C SER A 18 19.64 0.68 4.23
N LEU A 19 20.03 -0.54 3.89
CA LEU A 19 19.41 -1.31 2.80
C LEU A 19 18.41 -2.29 3.40
N PHE A 20 17.27 -2.45 2.74
CA PHE A 20 16.32 -3.51 3.10
C PHE A 20 16.83 -4.87 2.65
N SER A 21 16.73 -5.85 3.53
CA SER A 21 16.83 -7.27 3.20
C SER A 21 15.59 -7.76 2.46
N THR A 22 15.72 -8.88 1.74
CA THR A 22 14.58 -9.50 1.05
C THR A 22 13.46 -9.90 2.03
N GLU A 23 13.81 -10.29 3.25
CA GLU A 23 12.85 -10.65 4.29
C GLU A 23 12.08 -9.42 4.80
N GLU A 24 12.74 -8.28 4.97
CA GLU A 24 12.08 -7.02 5.37
C GLU A 24 11.12 -6.53 4.28
N ILE A 25 11.53 -6.59 3.00
CA ILE A 25 10.67 -6.23 1.87
C ILE A 25 9.40 -7.09 1.88
N ARG A 26 9.53 -8.41 2.08
CA ARG A 26 8.37 -9.32 2.13
C ARG A 26 7.46 -9.04 3.33
N LYS A 27 8.02 -8.70 4.49
CA LYS A 27 7.24 -8.34 5.69
C LYS A 27 6.48 -7.02 5.55
N LEU A 28 7.08 -6.04 4.87
CA LEU A 28 6.44 -4.75 4.60
C LEU A 28 5.41 -4.83 3.48
N SER A 29 5.56 -5.81 2.59
CA SER A 29 4.72 -5.93 1.41
C SER A 29 3.35 -6.55 1.73
N VAL A 30 2.30 -5.93 1.19
CA VAL A 30 0.93 -6.46 1.26
C VAL A 30 0.55 -7.29 0.04
N LYS A 31 1.37 -7.26 -1.03
CA LYS A 31 1.07 -7.95 -2.29
C LYS A 31 2.31 -8.26 -3.12
N ALA A 32 2.36 -9.45 -3.70
CA ALA A 32 3.32 -9.83 -4.72
C ALA A 32 2.79 -9.42 -6.11
N ILE A 33 3.62 -8.75 -6.89
CA ILE A 33 3.31 -8.29 -8.25
C ILE A 33 3.98 -9.24 -9.23
N THR A 34 3.17 -10.07 -9.87
CA THR A 34 3.65 -11.11 -10.79
C THR A 34 3.12 -10.93 -12.21
N ASN A 35 2.21 -9.96 -12.41
CA ASN A 35 1.59 -9.67 -13.69
C ASN A 35 2.02 -8.29 -14.20
N SER A 36 2.63 -8.26 -15.39
CA SER A 36 3.07 -7.02 -16.04
C SER A 36 1.92 -6.25 -16.69
N ASN A 37 0.78 -6.89 -16.94
CA ASN A 37 -0.38 -6.24 -17.53
C ASN A 37 -1.21 -5.58 -16.43
N PHE A 38 -1.52 -4.29 -16.58
CA PHE A 38 -2.27 -3.54 -15.57
C PHE A 38 -3.76 -3.86 -15.58
N LEU A 39 -4.32 -4.12 -16.77
CA LEU A 39 -5.73 -4.35 -16.97
C LEU A 39 -5.99 -5.72 -17.60
N ASP A 40 -7.11 -6.33 -17.25
CA ASP A 40 -7.64 -7.52 -17.91
C ASP A 40 -8.32 -7.17 -19.26
N SER A 41 -8.83 -8.18 -19.95
CA SER A 41 -9.49 -8.02 -21.25
C SER A 41 -10.79 -7.20 -21.20
N VAL A 42 -11.34 -6.94 -20.01
CA VAL A 42 -12.60 -6.21 -19.80
C VAL A 42 -12.33 -4.80 -19.25
N GLY A 43 -11.07 -4.47 -18.97
CA GLY A 43 -10.64 -3.15 -18.48
C GLY A 43 -10.60 -3.02 -16.96
N ASN A 44 -10.77 -4.10 -16.20
CA ASN A 44 -10.54 -4.08 -14.75
C ASN A 44 -9.06 -4.26 -14.44
N VAL A 45 -8.63 -3.86 -13.25
CA VAL A 45 -7.27 -4.14 -12.77
C VAL A 45 -7.01 -5.65 -12.77
N ALA A 46 -5.90 -6.06 -13.39
CA ALA A 46 -5.56 -7.47 -13.50
C ALA A 46 -5.13 -8.06 -12.14
N LEU A 47 -5.29 -9.37 -11.97
CA LEU A 47 -4.85 -10.04 -10.76
C LEU A 47 -3.32 -9.92 -10.61
N ASN A 48 -2.86 -9.58 -9.41
CA ASN A 48 -1.44 -9.45 -9.05
C ASN A 48 -0.66 -8.47 -9.94
N SER A 49 -1.32 -7.41 -10.40
CA SER A 49 -0.71 -6.31 -11.15
C SER A 49 -0.62 -5.03 -10.34
N LEU A 50 -0.04 -3.99 -10.96
CA LEU A 50 -0.13 -2.63 -10.46
C LEU A 50 -1.58 -2.11 -10.49
N TYR A 51 -1.84 -1.04 -9.74
CA TYR A 51 -3.17 -0.42 -9.52
C TYR A 51 -4.15 -1.25 -8.69
N ASP A 52 -3.70 -2.35 -8.09
CA ASP A 52 -4.53 -3.11 -7.15
C ASP A 52 -4.83 -2.28 -5.88
N LEU A 53 -6.10 -2.25 -5.47
CA LEU A 53 -6.56 -1.47 -4.31
C LEU A 53 -5.89 -1.85 -2.99
N ALA A 54 -5.21 -3.01 -2.91
CA ALA A 54 -4.40 -3.36 -1.74
C ALA A 54 -3.21 -2.42 -1.57
N LEU A 55 -2.69 -1.85 -2.66
CA LEU A 55 -1.58 -0.90 -2.66
C LEU A 55 -2.05 0.54 -2.37
N GLY A 56 -3.34 0.80 -2.50
CA GLY A 56 -3.98 2.10 -2.33
C GLY A 56 -4.85 2.48 -3.54
N PRO A 57 -5.84 3.37 -3.36
CA PRO A 57 -6.70 3.86 -4.44
C PRO A 57 -5.95 4.81 -5.37
N ALA A 58 -6.21 4.73 -6.68
CA ALA A 58 -5.63 5.64 -7.66
C ALA A 58 -6.50 6.88 -7.89
N ASP A 59 -7.78 6.81 -7.53
CA ASP A 59 -8.74 7.90 -7.66
C ASP A 59 -9.61 8.08 -6.41
N THR A 60 -10.35 9.19 -6.36
CA THR A 60 -11.20 9.58 -5.22
C THR A 60 -12.51 8.79 -5.07
N LYS A 61 -12.82 7.90 -6.02
CA LYS A 61 -14.02 7.05 -6.01
C LYS A 61 -13.73 5.67 -5.41
N GLU A 62 -12.47 5.37 -5.16
CA GLU A 62 -11.99 4.09 -4.66
C GLU A 62 -11.62 4.14 -3.18
N VAL A 63 -11.59 2.96 -2.54
CA VAL A 63 -11.19 2.78 -1.15
C VAL A 63 -10.12 1.70 -1.09
N CYS A 64 -9.05 1.97 -0.32
CA CYS A 64 -7.97 1.02 -0.11
C CYS A 64 -8.50 -0.27 0.54
N SER A 65 -8.20 -1.44 -0.04
CA SER A 65 -8.64 -2.71 0.55
C SER A 65 -7.80 -3.16 1.75
N THR A 66 -6.62 -2.54 1.96
CA THR A 66 -5.72 -2.84 3.09
C THR A 66 -6.08 -2.04 4.34
N CYS A 67 -6.20 -0.72 4.23
CA CYS A 67 -6.46 0.15 5.39
C CYS A 67 -7.88 0.72 5.45
N CYS A 68 -8.74 0.42 4.46
CA CYS A 68 -10.12 0.88 4.38
C CYS A 68 -10.29 2.40 4.41
N GLN A 69 -9.28 3.14 3.94
CA GLN A 69 -9.29 4.60 3.81
C GLN A 69 -9.45 5.02 2.35
N ASP A 70 -10.00 6.21 2.14
CA ASP A 70 -10.13 6.82 0.81
C ASP A 70 -8.80 7.37 0.26
N PHE A 71 -8.86 7.94 -0.94
CA PHE A 71 -7.72 8.54 -1.63
C PHE A 71 -6.97 9.63 -0.85
N ASN A 72 -7.67 10.45 -0.07
CA ASN A 72 -7.04 11.55 0.64
C ASN A 72 -6.37 11.09 1.94
N ASN A 73 -6.84 9.98 2.50
CA ASN A 73 -6.42 9.52 3.83
C ASN A 73 -5.52 8.28 3.80
N CYS A 74 -5.49 7.54 2.68
CA CYS A 74 -4.63 6.37 2.51
C CYS A 74 -3.16 6.79 2.27
N PRO A 75 -2.20 6.34 3.10
CA PRO A 75 -0.77 6.66 2.91
C PRO A 75 -0.09 5.85 1.79
N GLY A 76 -0.78 4.83 1.26
CA GLY A 76 -0.23 3.85 0.34
C GLY A 76 0.41 2.65 1.05
N HIS A 77 0.51 1.52 0.35
CA HIS A 77 1.07 0.28 0.86
C HIS A 77 2.04 -0.36 -0.13
N PHE A 78 3.11 -0.96 0.38
CA PHE A 78 4.17 -1.51 -0.46
C PHE A 78 3.78 -2.85 -1.09
N GLY A 79 4.13 -3.01 -2.37
CA GLY A 79 4.19 -4.30 -3.07
C GLY A 79 5.63 -4.81 -3.16
N HIS A 80 5.81 -6.04 -3.65
CA HIS A 80 7.12 -6.57 -4.04
C HIS A 80 7.03 -7.36 -5.34
N VAL A 81 8.16 -7.53 -6.01
CA VAL A 81 8.34 -8.35 -7.22
C VAL A 81 9.34 -9.45 -6.92
#